data_AF-A0A1B6IGP7-F1
#
_entry.id   AF-A0A1B6IGP7-F1
#
_cell.length_a   1.000
_cell.length_b   1.000
_cell.length_c   1.000
_cell.angle_alpha   90.00
_cell.angle_beta   90.00
_cell.angle_gamma   90.00
#
_symmetry.space_group_name_H-M   'P 1'
#
loop_
_entity.id
_entity.type
_entity.pdbx_description
1 polymer ?
#
loop_
_entity_poly.entity_id
_entity_poly.type
_entity_poly.pdbx_seq_one_letter_code
_entity_poly.pdbx_strand_id
1 'polypeptide(L)'
;KYYTLTKDIYLNFYKKSTSEDEITYFKRITAKTVSESDVVYINRLDLIRKTYSGLNLWYSKQYLDVTKSYYIAKYTRGSSETEESLFKRIVVKESCETVEQYAERVEIVRQLYPNLVLWSDVKYYDLVKTVYQTVYKKSTSEDEITYFKRITTRTLQETDAVYLGRLTLIENTFSSLSLWSSVENLSIIKSFYSLKYAKLAGESNEAYFARLVAKESCDISDEVYV
;
A
#
# COMPACT_ATOMS: atom_id res chain seq x y z
N LYS A 1 -23.32 -1.27 -17.56
CA LYS A 1 -24.66 -0.98 -18.13
C LYS A 1 -25.66 -0.53 -17.07
N TYR A 2 -25.84 -1.26 -15.96
CA TYR A 2 -26.83 -0.91 -14.92
C TYR A 2 -26.46 0.29 -14.03
N TYR A 3 -25.17 0.55 -13.81
CA TYR A 3 -24.73 1.70 -12.97
C TYR A 3 -25.30 3.04 -13.45
N THR A 4 -25.31 3.30 -14.76
CA THR A 4 -25.82 4.55 -15.33
C THR A 4 -27.31 4.74 -15.03
N LEU A 5 -28.09 3.65 -14.96
CA LEU A 5 -29.52 3.70 -14.65
C LEU A 5 -29.78 3.97 -13.16
N THR A 6 -28.87 3.56 -12.28
CA THR A 6 -29.04 3.70 -10.83
C THR A 6 -28.30 4.91 -10.25
N LYS A 7 -27.44 5.59 -11.02
CA LYS A 7 -26.56 6.65 -10.53
C LYS A 7 -27.34 7.78 -9.83
N ASP A 8 -28.42 8.25 -10.42
CA ASP A 8 -29.23 9.35 -9.85
C ASP A 8 -29.92 8.94 -8.54
N ILE A 9 -30.28 7.65 -8.41
CA ILE A 9 -30.80 7.10 -7.16
C ILE A 9 -29.73 7.20 -6.07
N TYR A 10 -28.50 6.71 -6.34
CA TYR A 10 -27.40 6.81 -5.38
C TYR A 10 -27.05 8.26 -5.04
N LEU A 11 -27.07 9.16 -6.03
CA LEU A 11 -26.81 10.59 -5.82
C LEU A 11 -27.83 11.25 -4.88
N ASN A 12 -29.09 10.86 -4.95
CA ASN A 12 -30.14 11.44 -4.13
C ASN A 12 -30.20 10.80 -2.74
N PHE A 13 -30.11 9.47 -2.65
CA PHE A 13 -30.20 8.73 -1.39
C PHE A 13 -29.02 8.97 -0.45
N TYR A 14 -27.81 9.13 -1.01
CA TYR A 14 -26.59 9.27 -0.22
C TYR A 14 -26.04 10.69 -0.24
N LYS A 15 -26.82 11.68 -0.66
CA LYS A 15 -26.39 13.08 -0.57
C LYS A 15 -26.11 13.47 0.88
N LYS A 16 -25.06 14.27 1.08
CA LYS A 16 -24.78 14.90 2.37
C LYS A 16 -25.87 15.93 2.71
N SER A 17 -26.40 15.88 3.92
CA SER A 17 -27.31 16.91 4.43
C SER A 17 -26.58 18.22 4.72
N THR A 18 -27.25 19.37 4.60
CA THR A 18 -26.68 20.67 5.01
C THR A 18 -26.47 20.78 6.52
N SER A 19 -27.20 20.00 7.31
CA SER A 19 -27.13 19.99 8.78
C SER A 19 -26.20 18.92 9.36
N GLU A 20 -25.66 18.01 8.54
CA GLU A 20 -24.79 16.94 9.05
C GLU A 20 -23.30 17.30 8.86
N ASP A 21 -22.50 17.02 9.89
CA ASP A 21 -21.04 17.11 9.77
C ASP A 21 -20.49 15.96 8.91
N GLU A 22 -19.22 16.08 8.52
CA GLU A 22 -18.57 15.13 7.64
C GLU A 22 -18.42 13.72 8.24
N ILE A 23 -18.09 13.62 9.53
CA ILE A 23 -17.89 12.31 10.17
C ILE A 23 -19.23 11.60 10.31
N THR A 24 -20.28 12.33 10.71
CA THR A 24 -21.65 11.79 10.77
C THR A 24 -22.12 11.32 9.39
N TYR A 25 -21.87 12.11 8.34
CA TYR A 25 -22.15 11.72 6.96
C TYR A 25 -21.46 10.41 6.57
N PHE A 26 -20.15 10.32 6.80
CA PHE A 26 -19.36 9.16 6.43
C PHE A 26 -19.78 7.90 7.19
N LYS A 27 -20.04 8.01 8.50
CA LYS A 27 -20.59 6.89 9.29
C LYS A 27 -21.93 6.43 8.76
N ARG A 28 -22.82 7.36 8.39
CA ARG A 28 -24.14 7.04 7.85
C ARG A 28 -24.07 6.26 6.53
N ILE A 29 -23.26 6.70 5.57
CA ILE A 29 -23.21 6.04 4.25
C ILE A 29 -22.46 4.70 4.27
N THR A 30 -21.56 4.51 5.24
CA THR A 30 -20.77 3.27 5.41
C THR A 30 -21.38 2.26 6.39
N ALA A 31 -22.40 2.67 7.15
CA ALA A 31 -23.07 1.79 8.10
C ALA A 31 -23.63 0.54 7.40
N LYS A 32 -23.34 -0.63 7.96
CA LYS A 32 -23.92 -1.91 7.54
C LYS A 32 -25.30 -2.06 8.15
N THR A 33 -26.29 -2.45 7.36
CA THR A 33 -27.64 -2.70 7.90
C THR A 33 -27.73 -4.08 8.54
N VAL A 34 -28.64 -4.27 9.52
CA VAL A 34 -28.68 -5.47 10.37
C VAL A 34 -28.84 -6.78 9.56
N SER A 35 -29.58 -6.75 8.46
CA SER A 35 -29.83 -7.90 7.59
C SER A 35 -28.93 -7.95 6.35
N GLU A 36 -27.93 -7.06 6.25
CA GLU A 36 -27.05 -6.99 5.08
C GLU A 36 -25.98 -8.07 5.11
N SER A 37 -25.95 -8.93 4.09
CA SER A 37 -24.81 -9.83 3.89
C SER A 37 -23.56 -9.05 3.46
N ASP A 38 -22.36 -9.62 3.64
CA ASP A 38 -21.12 -8.95 3.22
C ASP A 38 -21.11 -8.65 1.72
N VAL A 39 -21.63 -9.55 0.89
CA VAL A 39 -21.71 -9.35 -0.55
C VAL A 39 -22.60 -8.15 -0.90
N VAL A 40 -23.76 -8.03 -0.25
CA VAL A 40 -24.66 -6.88 -0.47
C VAL A 40 -24.03 -5.59 0.04
N TYR A 41 -23.39 -5.64 1.20
CA TYR A 41 -22.67 -4.52 1.81
C TYR A 41 -21.56 -3.98 0.91
N ILE A 42 -20.69 -4.86 0.42
CA ILE A 42 -19.60 -4.51 -0.51
C ILE A 42 -20.17 -3.90 -1.79
N ASN A 43 -21.15 -4.55 -2.41
CA ASN A 43 -21.73 -4.08 -3.67
C ASN A 43 -22.38 -2.69 -3.53
N ARG A 44 -23.08 -2.44 -2.42
CA ARG A 44 -23.68 -1.13 -2.14
C ARG A 44 -22.61 -0.07 -1.97
N LEU A 45 -21.58 -0.35 -1.17
CA LEU A 45 -20.50 0.62 -0.95
C LEU A 45 -19.65 0.84 -2.20
N ASP A 46 -19.43 -0.17 -3.04
CA ASP A 46 -18.79 -0.01 -4.35
C ASP A 46 -19.58 0.95 -5.25
N LEU A 47 -20.91 0.87 -5.24
CA LEU A 47 -21.78 1.77 -6.00
C LEU A 47 -21.78 3.20 -5.45
N ILE A 48 -21.80 3.38 -4.12
CA ILE A 48 -21.68 4.69 -3.49
C ILE A 48 -20.31 5.28 -3.79
N ARG A 49 -19.24 4.51 -3.62
CA ARG A 49 -17.87 4.94 -3.92
C ARG A 49 -17.70 5.35 -5.37
N LYS A 50 -18.23 4.57 -6.30
CA LYS A 50 -18.22 4.92 -7.73
C LYS A 50 -18.98 6.22 -8.02
N THR A 51 -20.05 6.49 -7.26
CA THR A 51 -20.88 7.70 -7.41
C THR A 51 -20.25 8.93 -6.79
N TYR A 52 -19.58 8.75 -5.66
CA TYR A 52 -18.91 9.80 -4.90
C TYR A 52 -17.41 9.50 -4.81
N SER A 53 -16.79 9.29 -5.97
CA SER A 53 -15.40 8.85 -6.06
C SER A 53 -14.39 9.92 -5.67
N GLY A 54 -14.83 11.16 -5.46
CA GLY A 54 -14.01 12.26 -4.93
C GLY A 54 -14.02 12.38 -3.41
N LEU A 55 -14.77 11.55 -2.66
CA LEU A 55 -14.75 11.65 -1.20
C LEU A 55 -13.45 11.08 -0.63
N ASN A 56 -12.78 11.89 0.20
CA ASN A 56 -11.60 11.47 0.95
C ASN A 56 -11.85 10.25 1.85
N LEU A 57 -13.12 9.98 2.18
CA LEU A 57 -13.56 8.77 2.89
C LEU A 57 -12.89 7.49 2.36
N TRP A 58 -12.76 7.36 1.04
CA TRP A 58 -12.27 6.13 0.42
C TRP A 58 -10.76 5.98 0.43
N TYR A 59 -10.02 7.09 0.57
CA TYR A 59 -8.57 7.12 0.28
C TYR A 59 -7.73 7.66 1.44
N SER A 60 -8.33 8.41 2.37
CA SER A 60 -7.61 8.97 3.51
C SER A 60 -7.56 8.00 4.69
N LYS A 61 -6.34 7.82 5.22
CA LYS A 61 -6.06 7.01 6.42
C LYS A 61 -6.81 7.54 7.66
N GLN A 62 -7.18 8.83 7.68
CA GLN A 62 -7.90 9.45 8.80
C GLN A 62 -9.33 8.91 8.99
N TYR A 63 -9.93 8.34 7.93
CA TYR A 63 -11.26 7.71 7.99
C TYR A 63 -11.19 6.19 7.97
N LEU A 64 -10.02 5.61 8.26
CA LEU A 64 -9.85 4.16 8.25
C LEU A 64 -10.83 3.50 9.23
N ASP A 65 -11.04 4.05 10.42
CA ASP A 65 -12.00 3.49 11.39
C ASP A 65 -13.44 3.45 10.87
N VAL A 66 -13.80 4.34 9.95
CA VAL A 66 -15.13 4.37 9.32
C VAL A 66 -15.23 3.35 8.17
N THR A 67 -14.15 3.17 7.40
CA THR A 67 -14.14 2.29 6.22
C THR A 67 -13.56 0.89 6.48
N LYS A 68 -13.06 0.63 7.69
CA LYS A 68 -12.38 -0.61 8.07
C LYS A 68 -13.19 -1.85 7.73
N SER A 69 -14.45 -1.90 8.16
CA SER A 69 -15.34 -3.04 7.90
C SER A 69 -15.56 -3.28 6.41
N TYR A 70 -15.69 -2.23 5.62
CA TYR A 70 -15.82 -2.32 4.15
C TYR A 70 -14.57 -2.91 3.51
N TYR A 71 -13.39 -2.38 3.82
CA TYR A 71 -12.16 -2.86 3.23
C TYR A 71 -11.77 -4.27 3.69
N ILE A 72 -12.08 -4.62 4.93
CA ILE A 72 -11.93 -6.01 5.42
C ILE A 72 -12.88 -6.94 4.67
N ALA A 73 -14.16 -6.61 4.59
CA ALA A 73 -15.13 -7.44 3.87
C ALA A 73 -14.74 -7.59 2.40
N LYS A 74 -14.33 -6.49 1.75
CA LYS A 74 -13.92 -6.50 0.35
C LYS A 74 -12.67 -7.32 0.12
N TYR A 75 -11.60 -7.16 0.91
CA TYR A 75 -10.28 -7.77 0.63
C TYR A 75 -9.93 -8.98 1.49
N THR A 76 -10.88 -9.54 2.24
CA THR A 76 -10.72 -10.88 2.81
C THR A 76 -10.65 -11.89 1.66
N ARG A 77 -9.70 -12.84 1.77
CA ARG A 77 -9.51 -13.89 0.77
C ARG A 77 -10.73 -14.81 0.76
N GLY A 78 -11.31 -15.03 -0.42
CA GLY A 78 -12.34 -16.06 -0.59
C GLY A 78 -11.77 -17.46 -0.32
N SER A 79 -12.61 -18.42 0.12
CA SER A 79 -12.16 -19.79 0.41
C SER A 79 -11.56 -20.51 -0.80
N SER A 80 -12.03 -20.19 -2.01
CA SER A 80 -11.52 -20.71 -3.29
C SER A 80 -10.60 -19.74 -4.03
N GLU A 81 -10.29 -18.57 -3.45
CA GLU A 81 -9.48 -17.55 -4.10
C GLU A 81 -7.98 -17.85 -3.89
N THR A 82 -7.24 -17.97 -4.98
CA THR A 82 -5.77 -18.07 -4.92
C THR A 82 -5.16 -16.78 -4.39
N GLU A 83 -4.01 -16.89 -3.74
CA GLU A 83 -3.25 -15.71 -3.28
C GLU A 83 -2.98 -14.69 -4.40
N GLU A 84 -2.56 -15.15 -5.58
CA GLU A 84 -2.25 -14.26 -6.71
C GLU A 84 -3.50 -13.50 -7.19
N SER A 85 -4.67 -14.17 -7.23
CA SER A 85 -5.95 -13.54 -7.57
C SER A 85 -6.31 -12.45 -6.55
N LEU A 86 -6.14 -12.73 -5.25
CA LEU A 86 -6.35 -11.73 -4.20
C LEU A 86 -5.44 -10.52 -4.42
N PHE A 87 -4.15 -10.75 -4.67
CA PHE A 87 -3.18 -9.67 -4.85
C PHE A 87 -3.51 -8.80 -6.06
N LYS A 88 -3.84 -9.41 -7.21
CA LYS A 88 -4.32 -8.68 -8.39
C LYS A 88 -5.57 -7.85 -8.08
N ARG A 89 -6.50 -8.40 -7.30
CA ARG A 89 -7.71 -7.68 -6.88
C ARG A 89 -7.41 -6.52 -5.93
N ILE A 90 -6.38 -6.63 -5.10
CA ILE A 90 -5.91 -5.52 -4.26
C ILE A 90 -5.29 -4.41 -5.12
N VAL A 91 -4.41 -4.75 -6.07
CA VAL A 91 -3.63 -3.76 -6.84
C VAL A 91 -4.27 -3.35 -8.17
N VAL A 92 -5.47 -3.80 -8.51
CA VAL A 92 -6.12 -3.33 -9.74
C VAL A 92 -6.64 -1.90 -9.56
N LYS A 93 -6.25 -1.00 -10.45
CA LYS A 93 -6.83 0.35 -10.52
C LYS A 93 -8.28 0.25 -11.00
N GLU A 94 -9.22 0.70 -10.19
CA GLU A 94 -10.62 0.70 -10.58
C GLU A 94 -10.95 1.88 -11.52
N SER A 95 -12.00 1.74 -12.34
CA SER A 95 -12.36 2.73 -13.37
C SER A 95 -12.73 4.10 -12.81
N CYS A 96 -13.12 4.18 -11.54
CA CYS A 96 -13.53 5.42 -10.88
C CYS A 96 -12.39 6.14 -10.13
N GLU A 97 -11.18 5.58 -10.15
CA GLU A 97 -10.02 6.09 -9.42
C GLU A 97 -9.09 6.88 -10.35
N THR A 98 -8.47 7.94 -9.83
CA THR A 98 -7.21 8.46 -10.40
C THR A 98 -6.05 7.52 -10.05
N VAL A 99 -4.84 7.81 -10.53
CA VAL A 99 -3.64 7.01 -10.17
C VAL A 99 -3.32 7.19 -8.68
N GLU A 100 -3.47 8.40 -8.16
CA GLU A 100 -3.25 8.77 -6.76
C GLU A 100 -4.26 8.06 -5.85
N GLN A 101 -5.56 8.17 -6.18
CA GLN A 101 -6.64 7.52 -5.41
C GLN A 101 -6.48 6.00 -5.37
N TYR A 102 -6.11 5.40 -6.49
CA TYR A 102 -5.78 3.97 -6.57
C TYR A 102 -4.66 3.60 -5.58
N ALA A 103 -3.55 4.34 -5.60
CA ALA A 103 -2.42 4.08 -4.73
C ALA A 103 -2.76 4.29 -3.24
N GLU A 104 -3.52 5.34 -2.92
CA GLU A 104 -4.02 5.62 -1.57
C GLU A 104 -4.95 4.51 -1.04
N ARG A 105 -5.84 3.98 -1.88
CA ARG A 105 -6.65 2.82 -1.54
C ARG A 105 -5.78 1.61 -1.23
N VAL A 106 -4.77 1.32 -2.05
CA VAL A 106 -3.86 0.19 -1.81
C VAL A 106 -3.13 0.38 -0.48
N GLU A 107 -2.72 1.61 -0.14
CA GLU A 107 -2.12 1.93 1.16
C GLU A 107 -3.06 1.74 2.36
N ILE A 108 -4.36 1.93 2.18
CA ILE A 108 -5.36 1.56 3.19
C ILE A 108 -5.37 0.05 3.39
N VAL A 109 -5.39 -0.74 2.31
CA VAL A 109 -5.38 -2.20 2.39
C VAL A 109 -4.09 -2.70 3.04
N ARG A 110 -2.94 -2.11 2.70
CA ARG A 110 -1.65 -2.43 3.32
C ARG A 110 -1.67 -2.20 4.83
N GLN A 111 -2.31 -1.14 5.32
CA GLN A 111 -2.43 -0.92 6.78
C GLN A 111 -3.31 -1.95 7.48
N LEU A 112 -4.33 -2.47 6.81
CA LEU A 112 -5.20 -3.52 7.35
C LEU A 112 -4.53 -4.88 7.33
N TYR A 113 -3.66 -5.12 6.36
CA TYR A 113 -2.93 -6.37 6.18
C TYR A 113 -1.43 -6.09 5.98
N PRO A 114 -0.73 -5.60 7.03
CA PRO A 114 0.64 -5.10 6.90
C PRO A 114 1.64 -6.19 6.54
N ASN A 115 1.33 -7.46 6.82
CA ASN A 115 2.24 -8.58 6.65
C ASN A 115 1.90 -9.49 5.45
N LEU A 116 1.16 -9.01 4.44
CA LEU A 116 1.04 -9.76 3.19
C LEU A 116 2.39 -9.79 2.45
N VAL A 117 2.75 -10.96 1.92
CA VAL A 117 3.95 -11.12 1.08
C VAL A 117 3.92 -10.25 -0.17
N LEU A 118 2.74 -9.79 -0.60
CA LEU A 118 2.56 -8.79 -1.66
C LEU A 118 3.44 -7.55 -1.48
N TRP A 119 3.72 -7.15 -0.23
CA TRP A 119 4.49 -5.94 0.08
C TRP A 119 6.00 -6.17 0.19
N SER A 120 6.46 -7.42 0.18
CA SER A 120 7.84 -7.74 0.56
C SER A 120 8.53 -8.77 -0.33
N ASP A 121 7.78 -9.58 -1.06
CA ASP A 121 8.34 -10.61 -1.94
C ASP A 121 8.57 -10.05 -3.35
N VAL A 122 9.81 -10.18 -3.83
CA VAL A 122 10.24 -9.75 -5.17
C VAL A 122 9.43 -10.42 -6.28
N LYS A 123 8.87 -11.61 -6.05
CA LYS A 123 7.97 -12.30 -6.99
C LYS A 123 6.77 -11.43 -7.39
N TYR A 124 6.29 -10.58 -6.48
CA TYR A 124 5.12 -9.73 -6.73
C TYR A 124 5.49 -8.27 -7.02
N TYR A 125 6.78 -7.99 -7.24
CA TYR A 125 7.27 -6.62 -7.43
C TYR A 125 6.54 -5.88 -8.56
N ASP A 126 6.34 -6.52 -9.70
CA ASP A 126 5.64 -5.91 -10.85
C ASP A 126 4.19 -5.50 -10.52
N LEU A 127 3.52 -6.20 -9.59
CA LEU A 127 2.17 -5.83 -9.15
C LEU A 127 2.15 -4.55 -8.32
N VAL A 128 3.20 -4.29 -7.53
CA VAL A 128 3.25 -3.17 -6.57
C VAL A 128 4.13 -2.01 -7.03
N LYS A 129 4.95 -2.17 -8.08
CA LYS A 129 5.90 -1.16 -8.56
C LYS A 129 5.26 0.21 -8.77
N THR A 130 4.16 0.28 -9.51
CA THR A 130 3.46 1.56 -9.75
C THR A 130 2.87 2.14 -8.46
N VAL A 131 2.38 1.32 -7.54
CA VAL A 131 1.91 1.79 -6.23
C VAL A 131 3.07 2.44 -5.48
N TYR A 132 4.23 1.79 -5.46
CA TYR A 132 5.40 2.29 -4.73
C TYR A 132 5.93 3.58 -5.34
N GLN A 133 5.96 3.67 -6.68
CA GLN A 133 6.29 4.91 -7.39
C GLN A 133 5.37 6.06 -7.00
N THR A 134 4.07 5.82 -6.83
CA THR A 134 3.11 6.86 -6.46
C THR A 134 3.18 7.22 -4.97
N VAL A 135 3.12 6.23 -4.08
CA VAL A 135 3.05 6.42 -2.62
C VAL A 135 4.35 7.01 -2.06
N TYR A 136 5.48 6.51 -2.54
CA TYR A 136 6.79 6.92 -2.08
C TYR A 136 7.40 7.98 -2.98
N LYS A 137 6.63 8.64 -3.84
CA LYS A 137 7.11 9.83 -4.55
C LYS A 137 7.46 10.93 -3.53
N LYS A 138 8.59 11.61 -3.75
CA LYS A 138 8.94 12.83 -3.01
C LYS A 138 7.98 13.96 -3.36
N SER A 139 7.46 14.66 -2.35
CA SER A 139 6.67 15.88 -2.60
C SER A 139 7.56 17.05 -3.02
N THR A 140 7.03 17.98 -3.82
CA THR A 140 7.78 19.17 -4.27
C THR A 140 8.20 20.09 -3.12
N SER A 141 7.46 20.06 -2.00
CA SER A 141 7.73 20.87 -0.81
C SER A 141 8.48 20.12 0.29
N GLU A 142 8.84 18.85 0.08
CA GLU A 142 9.47 17.99 1.08
C GLU A 142 10.99 18.03 0.91
N ASP A 143 11.72 18.25 2.00
CA ASP A 143 13.18 18.16 1.99
C ASP A 143 13.64 16.69 1.92
N GLU A 144 14.89 16.46 1.51
CA GLU A 144 15.39 15.09 1.30
C GLU A 144 15.44 14.24 2.57
N ILE A 145 15.76 14.83 3.72
CA ILE A 145 15.87 14.09 4.98
C ILE A 145 14.49 13.66 5.46
N THR A 146 13.50 14.56 5.39
CA THR A 146 12.10 14.22 5.69
C THR A 146 11.58 13.14 4.75
N TYR A 147 11.87 13.27 3.45
CA TYR A 147 11.51 12.27 2.44
C TYR A 147 12.10 10.89 2.76
N PHE A 148 13.40 10.81 3.00
CA PHE A 148 14.09 9.56 3.30
C PHE A 148 13.57 8.91 4.57
N LYS A 149 13.40 9.70 5.65
CA LYS A 149 12.79 9.19 6.89
C LYS A 149 11.39 8.64 6.64
N ARG A 150 10.57 9.32 5.84
CA ARG A 150 9.21 8.89 5.53
C ARG A 150 9.17 7.53 4.81
N ILE A 151 9.99 7.34 3.78
CA ILE A 151 9.96 6.09 2.99
C ILE A 151 10.58 4.90 3.73
N THR A 152 11.52 5.15 4.66
CA THR A 152 12.17 4.11 5.48
C THR A 152 11.49 3.84 6.81
N THR A 153 10.48 4.64 7.19
CA THR A 153 9.75 4.45 8.46
C THR A 153 9.00 3.11 8.45
N ARG A 154 9.07 2.41 9.58
CA ARG A 154 8.28 1.19 9.81
C ARG A 154 6.81 1.50 9.90
N THR A 155 6.01 0.64 9.31
CA THR A 155 4.57 0.70 9.50
C THR A 155 4.13 -0.07 10.74
N LEU A 156 2.97 0.30 11.27
CA LEU A 156 2.42 -0.32 12.47
C LEU A 156 2.26 -1.83 12.26
N GLN A 157 2.74 -2.63 13.20
CA GLN A 157 2.70 -4.11 13.17
C GLN A 157 3.49 -4.77 12.02
N GLU A 158 4.37 -4.02 11.36
CA GLU A 158 5.26 -4.56 10.34
C GLU A 158 6.37 -5.41 10.98
N THR A 159 6.41 -6.68 10.60
CA THR A 159 7.48 -7.61 11.03
C THR A 159 8.82 -7.25 10.39
N ASP A 160 9.93 -7.74 10.96
CA ASP A 160 11.28 -7.50 10.41
C ASP A 160 11.44 -8.04 8.99
N ALA A 161 10.87 -9.22 8.70
CA ALA A 161 10.91 -9.82 7.36
C ALA A 161 10.18 -8.94 6.33
N VAL A 162 9.01 -8.42 6.70
CA VAL A 162 8.22 -7.56 5.81
C VAL A 162 8.86 -6.20 5.64
N TYR A 163 9.39 -5.61 6.73
CA TYR A 163 10.13 -4.35 6.67
C TYR A 163 11.35 -4.46 5.74
N LEU A 164 12.15 -5.53 5.91
CA LEU A 164 13.31 -5.80 5.08
C LEU A 164 12.89 -5.93 3.60
N GLY A 165 11.94 -6.81 3.30
CA GLY A 165 11.52 -7.04 1.92
C GLY A 165 10.89 -5.79 1.29
N ARG A 166 10.04 -5.04 2.01
CA ARG A 166 9.48 -3.79 1.52
C ARG A 166 10.57 -2.77 1.19
N LEU A 167 11.56 -2.59 2.06
CA LEU A 167 12.64 -1.65 1.78
C LEU A 167 13.52 -2.11 0.63
N THR A 168 13.74 -3.41 0.43
CA THR A 168 14.38 -3.94 -0.79
C THR A 168 13.57 -3.58 -2.04
N LEU A 169 12.24 -3.70 -2.01
CA LEU A 169 11.41 -3.30 -3.14
C LEU A 169 11.41 -1.77 -3.38
N ILE A 170 11.49 -0.95 -2.32
CA ILE A 170 11.64 0.51 -2.43
C ILE A 170 13.03 0.87 -2.98
N GLU A 171 14.09 0.21 -2.52
CA GLU A 171 15.46 0.32 -3.04
C GLU A 171 15.48 0.01 -4.55
N ASN A 172 14.87 -1.09 -4.98
CA ASN A 172 14.74 -1.42 -6.40
C ASN A 172 13.95 -0.37 -7.19
N THR A 173 12.92 0.24 -6.58
CA THR A 173 12.07 1.24 -7.24
C THR A 173 12.77 2.59 -7.40
N PHE A 174 13.61 2.94 -6.42
CA PHE A 174 14.28 4.23 -6.33
C PHE A 174 15.79 4.05 -6.12
N SER A 175 16.41 3.19 -6.93
CA SER A 175 17.80 2.76 -6.77
C SER A 175 18.80 3.91 -6.93
N SER A 176 18.43 4.96 -7.63
CA SER A 176 19.25 6.15 -7.85
C SER A 176 19.26 7.14 -6.66
N LEU A 177 18.51 6.89 -5.58
CA LEU A 177 18.52 7.80 -4.43
C LEU A 177 19.84 7.70 -3.66
N SER A 178 20.39 8.86 -3.28
CA SER A 178 21.54 8.96 -2.38
C SER A 178 21.28 8.34 -0.99
N LEU A 179 20.02 8.03 -0.67
CA LEU A 179 19.62 7.28 0.50
C LEU A 179 20.40 5.96 0.65
N TRP A 180 20.65 5.25 -0.44
CA TRP A 180 21.23 3.90 -0.40
C TRP A 180 22.75 3.89 -0.36
N SER A 181 23.38 4.95 -0.87
CA SER A 181 24.82 5.02 -1.14
C SER A 181 25.59 6.04 -0.31
N SER A 182 24.92 7.07 0.24
CA SER A 182 25.59 8.11 1.04
C SER A 182 25.75 7.71 2.50
N VAL A 183 26.97 7.85 3.02
CA VAL A 183 27.30 7.64 4.44
C VAL A 183 26.54 8.60 5.36
N GLU A 184 26.18 9.79 4.88
CA GLU A 184 25.42 10.79 5.65
C GLU A 184 24.02 10.29 5.99
N ASN A 185 23.45 9.45 5.12
CA ASN A 185 22.13 8.86 5.30
C ASN A 185 22.15 7.57 6.14
N LEU A 186 23.33 7.07 6.52
CA LEU A 186 23.48 5.79 7.22
C LEU A 186 22.61 5.69 8.48
N SER A 187 22.44 6.78 9.22
CA SER A 187 21.60 6.80 10.42
C SER A 187 20.12 6.50 10.13
N ILE A 188 19.62 6.81 8.93
CA ILE A 188 18.24 6.59 8.48
C ILE A 188 18.03 5.12 8.07
N ILE A 189 19.01 4.52 7.39
CA ILE A 189 18.93 3.16 6.83
C ILE A 189 19.63 2.09 7.67
N LYS A 190 20.19 2.46 8.83
CA LYS A 190 20.93 1.55 9.71
C LYS A 190 20.12 0.28 10.03
N SER A 191 18.85 0.43 10.38
CA SER A 191 17.97 -0.69 10.72
C SER A 191 17.75 -1.64 9.53
N PHE A 192 17.67 -1.11 8.32
CA PHE A 192 17.54 -1.90 7.09
C PHE A 192 18.78 -2.74 6.84
N TYR A 193 19.96 -2.12 6.80
CA TYR A 193 21.20 -2.85 6.52
C TYR A 193 21.60 -3.80 7.65
N SER A 194 21.26 -3.48 8.89
CA SER A 194 21.45 -4.40 10.02
C SER A 194 20.63 -5.69 9.86
N LEU A 195 19.44 -5.60 9.25
CA LEU A 195 18.61 -6.76 8.95
C LEU A 195 19.06 -7.48 7.68
N LYS A 196 19.34 -6.73 6.60
CA LYS A 196 19.77 -7.28 5.30
C LYS A 196 21.03 -8.13 5.44
N TYR A 197 21.97 -7.65 6.24
CA TYR A 197 23.26 -8.30 6.48
C TYR A 197 23.31 -8.99 7.85
N ALA A 198 22.17 -9.28 8.48
CA ALA A 198 22.17 -10.07 9.70
C ALA A 198 22.75 -11.47 9.44
N LYS A 199 23.47 -12.02 10.42
CA LYS A 199 23.90 -13.40 10.41
C LYS A 199 22.68 -14.33 10.57
N LEU A 200 22.55 -15.32 9.70
CA LEU A 200 21.41 -16.25 9.74
C LEU A 200 21.56 -17.22 10.91
N ALA A 201 20.42 -17.70 11.42
CA ALA A 201 20.40 -18.69 12.49
C ALA A 201 21.09 -19.99 12.03
N GLY A 202 22.09 -20.44 12.79
CA GLY A 202 22.89 -21.63 12.44
C GLY A 202 23.98 -21.40 11.39
N GLU A 203 24.14 -20.18 10.86
CA GLU A 203 25.20 -19.85 9.90
C GLU A 203 26.58 -19.90 10.58
N SER A 204 27.57 -20.50 9.92
CA SER A 204 28.97 -20.40 10.38
C SER A 204 29.50 -18.99 10.16
N ASN A 205 30.57 -18.59 10.86
CA ASN A 205 31.20 -17.29 10.58
C ASN A 205 31.75 -17.22 9.15
N GLU A 206 32.30 -18.33 8.65
CA GLU A 206 32.82 -18.42 7.30
C GLU A 206 31.71 -18.23 6.24
N ALA A 207 30.58 -18.92 6.38
CA ALA A 207 29.43 -18.76 5.49
C ALA A 207 28.87 -17.32 5.54
N TYR A 208 28.78 -16.75 6.75
CA TYR A 208 28.34 -15.37 6.94
C TYR A 208 29.23 -14.36 6.21
N PHE A 209 30.55 -14.41 6.43
CA PHE A 209 31.48 -13.50 5.78
C PHE A 209 31.53 -13.71 4.26
N ALA A 210 31.48 -14.96 3.79
CA ALA A 210 31.43 -15.27 2.37
C ALA A 210 30.20 -14.64 1.70
N ARG A 211 29.03 -14.71 2.34
CA ARG A 211 27.80 -14.05 1.87
C ARG A 211 27.90 -12.53 1.92
N LEU A 212 28.48 -11.98 2.99
CA LEU A 212 28.60 -10.53 3.19
C LEU A 212 29.47 -9.85 2.13
N VAL A 213 30.55 -10.51 1.69
CA VAL A 213 31.48 -9.97 0.69
C VAL A 213 31.18 -10.43 -0.73
N ALA A 214 30.20 -11.33 -0.92
CA ALA A 214 29.75 -11.73 -2.24
C ALA A 214 29.19 -10.50 -2.97
N LYS A 215 29.60 -10.30 -4.22
CA LYS A 215 29.07 -9.24 -5.07
C LYS A 215 27.57 -9.51 -5.26
N GLU A 216 26.72 -8.67 -4.68
CA GLU A 216 25.30 -8.68 -5.02
C GLU A 216 25.20 -8.38 -6.52
N SER A 217 24.50 -9.22 -7.27
CA SER A 217 24.19 -8.97 -8.68
C SER A 217 23.17 -7.83 -8.75
N CYS A 218 23.61 -6.60 -8.51
CA CYS A 218 22.89 -5.46 -9.02
C CYS A 218 23.00 -5.53 -10.55
N ASP A 219 21.86 -5.56 -11.25
CA ASP A 219 21.76 -5.11 -12.64
C ASP A 219 22.16 -3.63 -12.67
N ILE A 220 23.44 -3.36 -12.49
CA ILE A 220 24.05 -2.16 -12.99
C ILE A 220 24.17 -2.48 -14.47
N SER A 221 23.24 -1.97 -15.28
CA SER A 221 23.55 -1.75 -16.68
C SER A 221 24.87 -0.99 -16.69
N ASP A 222 25.95 -1.67 -17.07
CA ASP A 222 27.31 -1.14 -17.19
C ASP A 222 27.38 -0.09 -18.33
N GLU A 223 26.49 0.90 -18.32
CA GLU A 223 26.45 2.03 -19.24
C GLU A 223 26.72 3.33 -18.48
N VAL A 224 27.75 3.36 -17.64
CA VAL A 224 28.51 4.60 -17.44
C VAL A 224 29.94 4.21 -17.18
N TYR A 225 30.78 4.24 -18.22
CA TYR A 225 32.14 4.79 -18.24
C TYR A 225 32.79 4.49 -19.62
N VAL A 226 32.55 5.40 -20.57
CA VAL A 226 33.52 5.76 -21.63
C VAL A 226 33.64 7.28 -21.60
#